data_AF-A0A3S0XZZ9-F1
#
_entry.id   AF-A0A3S0XZZ9-F1
#
_cell.length_a   1.000
_cell.length_b   1.000
_cell.length_c   1.000
_cell.angle_alpha   90.00
_cell.angle_beta   90.00
_cell.angle_gamma   90.00
#
_symmetry.space_group_name_H-M   'P 1'
#
loop_
_entity.id
_entity.type
_entity.pdbx_description
1 polymer ?
#
loop_
_entity_poly.entity_id
_entity_poly.type
_entity_poly.pdbx_seq_one_letter_code
_entity_poly.pdbx_strand_id
1 'polypeptide(L)'
;MASSFPNTGFGSGINPDGIWQAMEEFRSRFEKSAGTRVGRGDVRAAVIALLSEQPMHGYQIIRQIEERSGGSWKPSPGSVYPTLQLLADEGLISAEESNGRKTYSLTPAGRVEAESATSSAPWNDTDPDEAPGFAALPKAGVELARAAAQVGRTGSPEQVQQAVAALDETRRRLYAILAQD
;
A
#
# COMPACT_ATOMS: atom_id res chain seq x y z
N MET A 1 22.18 -37.44 -36.92
CA MET A 1 22.30 -35.97 -36.85
C MET A 1 21.56 -35.45 -38.07
N ALA A 2 20.49 -34.66 -38.02
CA ALA A 2 20.24 -33.49 -37.19
C ALA A 2 18.75 -33.34 -36.82
N SER A 3 18.55 -32.57 -35.77
CA SER A 3 17.33 -32.34 -34.99
C SER A 3 16.33 -31.42 -35.72
N SER A 4 15.05 -31.82 -35.77
CA SER A 4 13.94 -30.89 -36.04
C SER A 4 13.48 -30.26 -34.73
N PHE A 5 13.59 -28.94 -34.62
CA PHE A 5 12.96 -28.15 -33.55
C PHE A 5 11.60 -27.64 -34.04
N PRO A 6 10.52 -27.74 -33.24
CA PRO A 6 9.26 -27.12 -33.58
C PRO A 6 9.29 -25.61 -33.29
N ASN A 7 8.85 -24.87 -34.29
CA ASN A 7 8.55 -23.44 -34.29
C ASN A 7 7.36 -23.17 -33.36
N THR A 8 7.57 -22.48 -32.23
CA THR A 8 6.46 -21.94 -31.42
C THR A 8 6.30 -20.46 -31.75
N GLY A 9 5.31 -20.19 -32.60
CA GLY A 9 4.87 -18.84 -32.93
C GLY A 9 4.26 -18.13 -31.72
N PHE A 10 4.70 -16.90 -31.50
CA PHE A 10 4.01 -15.92 -30.65
C PHE A 10 2.81 -15.36 -31.43
N GLY A 11 1.60 -15.72 -31.00
CA GLY A 11 0.35 -15.23 -31.59
C GLY A 11 -0.73 -14.99 -30.53
N SER A 12 -0.94 -13.71 -30.21
CA SER A 12 -2.16 -13.04 -29.75
C SER A 12 -3.01 -13.63 -28.61
N GLY A 13 -3.00 -12.93 -27.48
CA GLY A 13 -4.03 -13.03 -26.45
C GLY A 13 -3.58 -12.38 -25.15
N ILE A 14 -3.27 -11.09 -25.16
CA ILE A 14 -3.02 -10.39 -23.89
C ILE A 14 -4.38 -10.29 -23.17
N ASN A 15 -4.61 -11.23 -22.26
CA ASN A 15 -5.83 -11.32 -21.47
C ASN A 15 -5.78 -10.23 -20.38
N PRO A 16 -6.73 -9.26 -20.31
CA PRO A 16 -6.69 -8.17 -19.34
C PRO A 16 -6.57 -8.66 -17.89
N ASP A 17 -7.24 -9.78 -17.60
CA ASP A 17 -7.20 -10.46 -16.31
C ASP A 17 -5.83 -11.10 -16.02
N GLY A 18 -5.16 -11.59 -17.06
CA GLY A 18 -3.81 -12.13 -16.97
C GLY A 18 -2.74 -11.07 -16.73
N ILE A 19 -2.89 -9.89 -17.37
CA ILE A 19 -2.04 -8.72 -17.06
C ILE A 19 -2.31 -8.28 -15.62
N TRP A 20 -3.58 -8.22 -15.21
CA TRP A 20 -3.96 -7.79 -13.87
C TRP A 20 -3.41 -8.72 -12.78
N GLN A 21 -3.51 -10.04 -12.97
CA GLN A 21 -2.93 -11.03 -12.07
C GLN A 21 -1.39 -10.98 -12.04
N ALA A 22 -0.74 -10.79 -13.19
CA ALA A 22 0.71 -10.62 -13.24
C ALA A 22 1.17 -9.33 -12.53
N MET A 23 0.38 -8.24 -12.64
CA MET A 23 0.62 -7.00 -11.91
C MET A 23 0.37 -7.15 -10.41
N GLU A 24 -0.63 -7.94 -9.99
CA GLU A 24 -0.91 -8.25 -8.59
C GLU A 24 0.20 -9.09 -7.96
N GLU A 25 0.70 -10.09 -8.70
CA GLU A 25 1.82 -10.93 -8.24
C GLU A 25 3.12 -10.10 -8.16
N PHE A 26 3.35 -9.21 -9.12
CA PHE A 26 4.47 -8.27 -9.09
C PHE A 26 4.35 -7.28 -7.93
N ARG A 27 3.15 -6.76 -7.66
CA ARG A 27 2.84 -5.89 -6.51
C ARG A 27 3.09 -6.64 -5.19
N SER A 28 2.63 -7.87 -5.06
CA SER A 28 2.85 -8.71 -3.87
C SER A 28 4.34 -9.00 -3.63
N ARG A 29 5.13 -9.16 -4.71
CA ARG A 29 6.59 -9.31 -4.62
C ARG A 29 7.28 -8.00 -4.21
N PHE A 30 6.78 -6.85 -4.67
CA PHE A 30 7.25 -5.53 -4.21
C PHE A 30 6.84 -5.25 -2.76
N GLU A 31 5.64 -5.61 -2.32
CA GLU A 31 5.16 -5.51 -0.93
C GLU A 31 6.04 -6.30 0.04
N LYS A 32 6.58 -7.45 -0.38
CA LYS A 32 7.52 -8.24 0.43
C LYS A 32 8.88 -7.56 0.63
N SER A 33 9.25 -6.59 -0.20
CA SER A 33 10.54 -5.88 -0.12
C SER A 33 10.43 -4.39 0.23
N ALA A 34 9.25 -3.79 0.06
CA ALA A 34 8.95 -2.38 0.33
C ALA A 34 8.20 -2.19 1.66
N GLY A 35 8.43 -3.07 2.63
CA GLY A 35 8.07 -2.78 4.01
C GLY A 35 9.01 -1.71 4.54
N THR A 36 8.62 -0.43 4.45
CA THR A 36 9.12 0.59 5.37
C THR A 36 9.15 -0.05 6.75
N ARG A 37 10.29 -0.03 7.44
CA ARG A 37 10.37 -0.42 8.85
C ARG A 37 9.62 0.63 9.67
N VAL A 38 8.31 0.68 9.48
CA VAL A 38 7.35 1.37 10.33
C VAL A 38 7.42 0.67 11.67
N GLY A 39 7.81 1.41 12.69
CA GLY A 39 8.07 0.87 14.00
C GLY A 39 6.78 0.48 14.70
N ARG A 40 6.89 -0.26 15.81
CA ARG A 40 5.75 -0.54 16.71
C ARG A 40 5.06 0.77 17.18
N GLY A 41 5.84 1.86 17.32
CA GLY A 41 5.34 3.18 17.72
C GLY A 41 4.29 3.74 16.77
N ASP A 42 4.50 3.60 15.47
CA ASP A 42 3.59 4.13 14.44
C ASP A 42 2.27 3.34 14.45
N VAL A 43 2.32 2.01 14.60
CA VAL A 43 1.11 1.18 14.71
C VAL A 43 0.28 1.56 15.94
N ARG A 44 0.93 1.85 17.07
CA ARG A 44 0.24 2.27 18.31
C ARG A 44 -0.51 3.58 18.11
N ALA A 45 0.18 4.60 17.60
CA ALA A 45 -0.41 5.93 17.36
C ALA A 45 -1.58 5.84 16.37
N ALA A 46 -1.42 5.06 15.29
CA ALA A 46 -2.47 4.78 14.32
C ALA A 46 -3.72 4.13 14.94
N VAL A 47 -3.54 3.12 15.78
CA VAL A 47 -4.66 2.44 16.46
C VAL A 47 -5.41 3.40 17.36
N ILE A 48 -4.70 4.17 18.20
CA ILE A 48 -5.32 5.14 19.11
C ILE A 48 -6.08 6.22 18.33
N ALA A 49 -5.47 6.76 17.26
CA ALA A 49 -6.11 7.77 16.42
C ALA A 49 -7.43 7.25 15.83
N LEU A 50 -7.44 6.05 15.22
CA LEU A 50 -8.66 5.49 14.65
C LEU A 50 -9.73 5.18 15.70
N LEU A 51 -9.34 4.63 16.86
CA LEU A 51 -10.29 4.30 17.91
C LEU A 51 -10.85 5.52 18.65
N SER A 52 -10.18 6.69 18.53
CA SER A 52 -10.71 7.97 19.00
C SER A 52 -11.95 8.43 18.22
N GLU A 53 -12.06 8.00 16.96
CA GLU A 53 -13.19 8.34 16.10
C GLU A 53 -14.38 7.42 16.32
N GLN A 54 -14.14 6.10 16.35
CA GLN A 54 -15.18 5.10 16.59
C GLN A 54 -14.60 3.74 16.98
N PRO A 55 -15.38 2.88 17.65
CA PRO A 55 -15.02 1.48 17.85
C PRO A 55 -14.79 0.73 16.53
N MET A 56 -13.76 -0.10 16.46
CA MET A 56 -13.40 -0.83 15.23
C MET A 56 -12.93 -2.26 15.50
N HIS A 57 -13.07 -3.13 14.50
CA HIS A 57 -12.43 -4.43 14.47
C HIS A 57 -10.96 -4.33 14.01
N GLY A 58 -10.12 -5.28 14.43
CA GLY A 58 -8.69 -5.29 14.05
C GLY A 58 -8.43 -5.24 12.54
N TYR A 59 -9.24 -5.91 11.73
CA TYR A 59 -9.12 -5.83 10.26
C TYR A 59 -9.60 -4.48 9.69
N GLN A 60 -10.60 -3.85 10.30
CA GLN A 60 -11.03 -2.50 9.90
C GLN A 60 -9.93 -1.48 10.17
N ILE A 61 -9.22 -1.61 11.29
CA ILE A 61 -8.06 -0.79 11.63
C ILE A 61 -7.00 -0.91 10.53
N ILE A 62 -6.60 -2.13 10.15
CA ILE A 62 -5.62 -2.35 9.07
C ILE A 62 -6.04 -1.65 7.77
N ARG A 63 -7.32 -1.80 7.37
CA ARG A 63 -7.84 -1.18 6.14
C ARG A 63 -7.87 0.34 6.21
N GLN A 64 -8.28 0.91 7.34
CA GLN A 64 -8.33 2.35 7.54
C GLN A 64 -6.92 2.98 7.49
N ILE A 65 -5.91 2.28 8.01
CA ILE A 65 -4.51 2.73 7.92
C ILE A 65 -4.02 2.75 6.46
N GLU A 66 -4.31 1.68 5.71
CA GLU A 66 -3.99 1.60 4.27
C GLU A 66 -4.69 2.70 3.47
N GLU A 67 -5.98 2.93 3.74
CA GLU A 67 -6.78 3.93 3.03
C GLU A 67 -6.27 5.36 3.29
N ARG A 68 -6.03 5.71 4.57
CA ARG A 68 -5.58 7.06 4.96
C ARG A 68 -4.14 7.37 4.56
N SER A 69 -3.31 6.35 4.48
CA SER A 69 -1.95 6.48 3.94
C SER A 69 -1.90 6.52 2.41
N GLY A 70 -3.05 6.47 1.73
CA GLY A 70 -3.10 6.42 0.27
C GLY A 70 -2.44 5.16 -0.32
N GLY A 71 -2.40 4.07 0.46
CA GLY A 71 -1.73 2.82 0.13
C GLY A 71 -0.22 2.81 0.38
N SER A 72 0.37 3.90 0.90
CA SER A 72 1.80 3.94 1.21
C SER A 72 2.17 3.10 2.45
N TRP A 73 1.21 2.80 3.32
CA TRP A 73 1.42 1.98 4.50
C TRP A 73 0.23 1.06 4.80
N LYS A 74 0.49 -0.25 4.78
CA LYS A 74 -0.46 -1.27 5.24
C LYS A 74 0.20 -2.12 6.34
N PRO A 75 -0.20 -1.96 7.61
CA PRO A 75 0.38 -2.76 8.68
C PRO A 75 -0.09 -4.21 8.59
N SER A 76 0.81 -5.14 8.93
CA SER A 76 0.48 -6.55 8.94
C SER A 76 -0.45 -6.91 10.12
N PRO A 77 -1.26 -7.98 10.01
CA PRO A 77 -1.93 -8.56 11.18
C PRO A 77 -0.97 -8.83 12.36
N GLY A 78 0.25 -9.32 12.05
CA GLY A 78 1.28 -9.63 13.04
C GLY A 78 1.86 -8.40 13.77
N SER A 79 1.63 -7.18 13.27
CA SER A 79 1.98 -5.95 13.99
C SER A 79 0.78 -5.32 14.70
N VAL A 80 -0.43 -5.42 14.12
CA VAL A 80 -1.63 -4.81 14.70
C VAL A 80 -2.15 -5.59 15.91
N TYR A 81 -2.32 -6.91 15.83
CA TYR A 81 -2.93 -7.67 16.93
C TYR A 81 -2.08 -7.67 18.21
N PRO A 82 -0.75 -7.80 18.17
CA PRO A 82 0.06 -7.64 19.37
C PRO A 82 0.01 -6.22 19.96
N THR A 83 -0.14 -5.19 19.11
CA THR A 83 -0.29 -3.80 19.56
C THR A 83 -1.64 -3.57 20.23
N LEU A 84 -2.72 -4.15 19.70
CA LEU A 84 -4.03 -4.15 20.34
C LEU A 84 -4.00 -4.84 21.70
N GLN A 85 -3.30 -5.98 21.81
CA GLN A 85 -3.12 -6.65 23.09
C GLN A 85 -2.36 -5.76 24.08
N LEU A 86 -1.25 -5.15 23.65
CA LEU A 86 -0.46 -4.25 24.48
C LEU A 86 -1.30 -3.06 24.99
N LEU A 87 -2.07 -2.41 24.11
CA LEU A 87 -2.93 -1.30 24.49
C LEU A 87 -4.07 -1.71 25.44
N ALA A 88 -4.55 -2.95 25.33
CA ALA A 88 -5.53 -3.50 26.26
C ALA A 88 -4.90 -3.79 27.63
N ASP A 89 -3.68 -4.35 27.63
CA ASP A 89 -2.91 -4.60 28.85
C ASP A 89 -2.53 -3.29 29.56
N GLU A 90 -2.25 -2.21 28.81
CA GLU A 90 -2.05 -0.84 29.31
C GLU A 90 -3.36 -0.19 29.81
N GLY A 91 -4.52 -0.80 29.57
CA GLY A 91 -5.82 -0.26 29.96
C GLY A 91 -6.30 0.93 29.10
N LEU A 92 -5.68 1.17 27.94
CA LEU A 92 -6.03 2.26 27.03
C LEU A 92 -7.18 1.89 26.10
N ILE A 93 -7.36 0.59 25.81
CA ILE A 93 -8.49 0.10 25.03
C ILE A 93 -9.22 -1.02 25.78
N SER A 94 -10.52 -1.16 25.51
CA SER A 94 -11.30 -2.34 25.86
C SER A 94 -11.63 -3.14 24.60
N ALA A 95 -11.86 -4.45 24.78
CA ALA A 95 -12.30 -5.34 23.71
C ALA A 95 -13.62 -6.00 24.12
N GLU A 96 -14.66 -5.81 23.31
CA GLU A 96 -15.93 -6.51 23.45
C GLU A 96 -16.04 -7.58 22.38
N GLU A 97 -16.40 -8.79 22.78
CA GLU A 97 -16.58 -9.92 21.86
C GLU A 97 -18.06 -10.17 21.62
N SER A 98 -18.45 -10.15 20.35
CA SER A 98 -19.81 -10.47 19.91
C SER A 98 -19.74 -11.31 18.64
N ASN A 99 -20.47 -12.42 18.59
CA ASN A 99 -20.51 -13.35 17.45
C ASN A 99 -19.11 -13.81 16.98
N GLY A 100 -18.20 -14.06 17.93
CA GLY A 100 -16.82 -14.49 17.65
C GLY A 100 -15.92 -13.40 17.05
N ARG A 101 -16.33 -12.13 17.13
CA ARG A 101 -15.56 -10.98 16.61
C ARG A 101 -15.33 -9.96 17.72
N LYS A 102 -14.07 -9.55 17.87
CA LYS A 102 -13.67 -8.51 18.84
C LYS A 102 -13.81 -7.12 18.23
N THR A 103 -14.50 -6.23 18.94
CA THR A 103 -14.57 -4.79 18.68
C THR A 103 -13.74 -4.08 19.73
N TYR A 104 -12.84 -3.21 19.32
CA TYR A 104 -11.98 -2.45 20.21
C TYR A 104 -12.50 -1.02 20.34
N SER A 105 -12.39 -0.46 21.54
CA SER A 105 -12.84 0.90 21.88
C SER A 105 -11.85 1.56 22.83
N LEU A 106 -11.65 2.88 22.75
CA LEU A 106 -10.87 3.59 23.77
C LEU A 106 -11.57 3.56 25.14
N THR A 107 -10.79 3.35 26.19
CA THR A 107 -11.21 3.60 27.57
C THR A 107 -11.14 5.11 27.88
N PRO A 108 -11.63 5.58 29.05
CA PRO A 108 -11.40 6.96 29.47
C PRO A 108 -9.90 7.34 29.48
N ALA A 109 -9.02 6.44 29.93
CA ALA A 109 -7.57 6.66 29.90
C ALA A 109 -7.03 6.75 28.45
N GLY A 110 -7.52 5.87 27.56
CA GLY A 110 -7.16 5.92 26.14
C GLY A 110 -7.60 7.21 25.43
N ARG A 111 -8.73 7.82 25.84
CA ARG A 111 -9.17 9.12 25.30
C ARG A 111 -8.24 10.26 25.72
N VAL A 112 -7.80 10.28 26.97
CA VAL A 112 -6.82 11.28 27.46
C VAL A 112 -5.50 11.15 26.71
N GLU A 113 -5.05 9.91 26.46
CA GLU A 113 -3.87 9.65 25.63
C GLU A 113 -4.07 10.16 24.19
N ALA A 114 -5.23 9.90 23.59
CA ALA A 114 -5.56 10.37 22.24
C ALA A 114 -5.57 11.91 22.15
N GLU A 115 -6.13 12.59 23.15
CA GLU A 115 -6.14 14.06 23.26
C GLU A 115 -4.74 14.63 23.49
N SER A 116 -3.86 13.90 24.19
CA SER A 116 -2.47 14.31 24.36
C SER A 116 -1.64 14.09 23.08
N ALA A 117 -2.07 13.16 22.23
CA ALA A 117 -1.45 12.80 20.96
C ALA A 117 -1.99 13.58 19.75
N THR A 118 -2.70 14.70 19.96
CA THR A 118 -3.51 15.50 19.00
C THR A 118 -2.78 16.03 17.73
N SER A 119 -1.61 15.53 17.35
CA SER A 119 -0.99 15.90 16.06
C SER A 119 -0.21 14.83 15.29
N SER A 120 -0.12 13.57 15.71
CA SER A 120 0.66 12.58 14.93
C SER A 120 -0.11 11.28 14.74
N ALA A 121 -1.22 11.37 14.00
CA ALA A 121 -1.63 10.19 13.26
C ALA A 121 -0.52 9.94 12.22
N PRO A 122 0.09 8.75 12.13
CA PRO A 122 1.32 8.57 11.34
C PRO A 122 1.15 8.82 9.83
N TRP A 123 -0.09 8.91 9.35
CA TRP A 123 -0.40 9.32 7.98
C TRP A 123 -0.45 10.85 7.78
N ASN A 124 -0.46 11.65 8.84
CA ASN A 124 -0.44 13.12 8.79
C ASN A 124 0.97 13.71 8.66
N ASP A 125 2.02 13.02 9.10
CA ASP A 125 3.43 13.43 8.92
C ASP A 125 3.93 13.24 7.48
N THR A 126 3.00 13.04 6.54
CA THR A 126 3.30 13.03 5.11
C THR A 126 3.32 14.47 4.59
N ASP A 127 4.35 15.23 4.96
CA ASP A 127 4.68 16.47 4.23
C ASP A 127 5.05 16.04 2.78
N PRO A 128 4.33 16.49 1.72
CA PRO A 128 4.52 15.99 0.36
C PRO A 128 5.94 16.15 -0.18
N ASP A 129 6.72 17.07 0.40
CA ASP A 129 8.09 17.41 0.00
C ASP A 129 9.19 16.66 0.78
N GLU A 130 8.87 15.94 1.87
CA GLU A 130 9.87 15.29 2.75
C GLU A 130 9.74 13.76 2.89
N ALA A 131 9.05 13.07 1.99
CA ALA A 131 9.01 11.60 2.04
C ALA A 131 10.42 11.00 1.79
N PRO A 132 10.95 10.13 2.69
CA PRO A 132 12.24 9.50 2.48
C PRO A 132 12.24 8.71 1.16
N GLY A 133 13.35 8.76 0.41
CA GLY A 133 13.47 8.29 -0.98
C GLY A 133 13.00 6.86 -1.30
N PHE A 134 12.66 6.05 -0.30
CA PHE A 134 12.03 4.73 -0.48
C PHE A 134 10.54 4.77 -0.85
N ALA A 135 9.80 5.82 -0.49
CA ALA A 135 8.37 5.96 -0.84
C ALA A 135 8.13 6.72 -2.16
N ALA A 136 9.10 7.52 -2.61
CA ALA A 136 8.98 8.37 -3.80
C ALA A 136 8.83 7.56 -5.10
N LEU A 137 9.64 6.51 -5.28
CA LEU A 137 9.63 5.69 -6.50
C LEU A 137 8.32 4.86 -6.64
N PRO A 138 7.83 4.15 -5.60
CA PRO A 138 6.52 3.49 -5.67
C PRO A 138 5.37 4.45 -5.96
N LYS A 139 5.35 5.64 -5.33
CA LYS A 139 4.32 6.66 -5.56
C LYS A 139 4.32 7.15 -7.02
N ALA A 140 5.49 7.52 -7.55
CA ALA A 140 5.64 7.92 -8.94
C ALA A 140 5.18 6.81 -9.90
N GLY A 141 5.45 5.54 -9.57
CA GLY A 141 4.96 4.38 -10.32
C GLY A 141 3.42 4.26 -10.33
N VAL A 142 2.76 4.48 -9.20
CA VAL A 142 1.29 4.47 -9.09
C VAL A 142 0.66 5.61 -9.89
N GLU A 143 1.21 6.82 -9.79
CA GLU A 143 0.74 7.99 -10.54
C GLU A 143 0.89 7.76 -12.06
N LEU A 144 2.04 7.24 -12.50
CA LEU A 144 2.27 6.87 -13.89
C LEU A 144 1.28 5.81 -14.38
N ALA A 145 1.01 4.78 -13.58
CA ALA A 145 0.05 3.74 -13.92
C ALA A 145 -1.39 4.27 -14.02
N ARG A 146 -1.79 5.19 -13.13
CA ARG A 146 -3.10 5.87 -13.20
C ARG A 146 -3.25 6.67 -14.49
N ALA A 147 -2.22 7.45 -14.86
CA ALA A 147 -2.22 8.22 -16.10
C ALA A 147 -2.33 7.31 -17.34
N ALA A 148 -1.55 6.22 -17.39
CA ALA A 148 -1.62 5.24 -18.47
C ALA A 148 -3.01 4.58 -18.57
N ALA A 149 -3.61 4.21 -17.43
CA ALA A 149 -4.96 3.63 -17.39
C ALA A 149 -6.04 4.62 -17.87
N GLN A 150 -5.87 5.91 -17.58
CA GLN A 150 -6.77 6.96 -18.09
C GLN A 150 -6.70 7.04 -19.62
N VAL A 151 -5.49 7.07 -20.20
CA VAL A 151 -5.32 7.08 -21.66
C VAL A 151 -5.93 5.82 -22.29
N GLY A 152 -5.77 4.64 -21.68
CA GLY A 152 -6.38 3.42 -22.17
C GLY A 152 -7.92 3.41 -22.14
N ARG A 153 -8.54 4.10 -21.18
CA ARG A 153 -10.02 4.16 -21.04
C ARG A 153 -10.67 5.20 -21.94
N THR A 154 -10.04 6.36 -22.11
CA THR A 154 -10.68 7.52 -22.74
C THR A 154 -9.91 8.10 -23.92
N GLY A 155 -8.72 7.57 -24.23
CA GLY A 155 -7.84 8.11 -25.27
C GLY A 155 -8.19 7.64 -26.68
N SER A 156 -7.85 8.47 -27.67
CA SER A 156 -7.89 8.10 -29.09
C SER A 156 -6.80 7.07 -29.42
N PRO A 157 -6.90 6.32 -30.54
CA PRO A 157 -5.86 5.39 -30.97
C PRO A 157 -4.47 6.03 -31.08
N GLU A 158 -4.40 7.29 -31.52
CA GLU A 158 -3.16 8.07 -31.61
C GLU A 158 -2.61 8.41 -30.22
N GLN A 159 -3.47 8.81 -29.27
CA GLN A 159 -3.07 9.08 -27.89
C GLN A 159 -2.57 7.83 -27.17
N VAL A 160 -3.18 6.67 -27.44
CA VAL A 160 -2.71 5.38 -26.92
C VAL A 160 -1.31 5.05 -27.46
N GLN A 161 -1.07 5.24 -28.77
CA GLN A 161 0.26 5.04 -29.35
C GLN A 161 1.31 6.00 -28.76
N GLN A 162 0.96 7.26 -28.59
CA GLN A 162 1.84 8.26 -27.95
C GLN A 162 2.17 7.88 -26.50
N ALA A 163 1.19 7.42 -25.72
CA ALA A 163 1.40 7.00 -24.35
C ALA A 163 2.31 5.76 -24.26
N VAL A 164 2.14 4.77 -25.17
CA VAL A 164 3.03 3.61 -25.25
C VAL A 164 4.47 4.05 -25.54
N ALA A 165 4.68 4.95 -26.50
CA ALA A 165 6.00 5.48 -26.82
C ALA A 165 6.66 6.18 -25.62
N ALA A 166 5.89 7.00 -24.88
CA ALA A 166 6.38 7.68 -23.68
C ALA A 166 6.74 6.72 -22.53
N LEU A 167 5.95 5.67 -22.34
CA LEU A 167 6.25 4.62 -21.34
C LEU A 167 7.52 3.83 -21.71
N ASP A 168 7.70 3.52 -22.98
CA ASP A 168 8.90 2.85 -23.48
C ASP A 168 10.16 3.69 -23.29
N GLU A 169 10.08 4.99 -23.55
CA GLU A 169 11.18 5.91 -23.29
C GLU A 169 11.51 5.97 -21.79
N THR A 170 10.48 6.09 -20.94
CA THR A 170 10.64 6.12 -19.48
C THR A 170 11.31 4.85 -18.99
N ARG A 171 10.87 3.68 -19.45
CA ARG A 171 11.47 2.37 -19.14
C ARG A 171 12.96 2.34 -19.51
N ARG A 172 13.34 2.80 -20.70
CA ARG A 172 14.75 2.84 -21.14
C ARG A 172 15.58 3.76 -20.24
N ARG A 173 15.05 4.93 -19.88
CA ARG A 173 15.73 5.88 -18.97
C ARG A 173 15.96 5.26 -17.58
N LEU A 174 14.97 4.56 -17.03
CA LEU A 174 15.11 3.87 -15.74
C LEU A 174 16.20 2.79 -15.77
N TYR A 175 16.30 2.01 -16.85
CA TYR A 175 17.41 1.04 -17.00
C TYR A 175 18.76 1.71 -17.19
N ALA A 176 18.81 2.86 -17.87
CA ALA A 176 20.05 3.60 -18.05
C ALA A 176 20.61 4.12 -16.71
N ILE A 177 19.74 4.48 -15.75
CA ILE A 177 20.17 4.85 -14.39
C ILE A 177 20.90 3.69 -13.72
N LEU A 178 20.39 2.46 -13.83
CA LEU A 178 21.02 1.26 -13.26
C LEU A 178 22.35 0.88 -13.94
N ALA A 179 22.62 1.41 -15.12
CA ALA A 179 23.83 1.13 -15.90
C ALA A 179 24.93 2.20 -15.73
N GLN A 180 24.68 3.24 -14.93
CA GLN A 180 25.63 4.32 -14.64
C GLN A 180 26.47 4.11 -13.37
N ASP A 181 26.26 2.99 -12.66
CA ASP A 181 27.06 2.52 -11.51
C ASP A 181 28.07 1.43 -11.92
#